data_AF-A0A847L8R7-F1
#
_entry.id   AF-A0A847L8R7-F1
#
_cell.length_a   1.000
_cell.length_b   1.000
_cell.length_c   1.000
_cell.angle_alpha   90.00
_cell.angle_beta   90.00
_cell.angle_gamma   90.00
#
_symmetry.space_group_name_H-M   'P 1'
#
loop_
_entity.id
_entity.type
_entity.pdbx_description
1 polymer ?
#
loop_
_entity_poly.entity_id
_entity_poly.type
_entity_poly.pdbx_seq_one_letter_code
_entity_poly.pdbx_strand_id
1 'polypeptide(L)' 'MKRKSKKKKNIIIDVLKQARKESREAEIKAHGKLINRTKVQASRKAYKRNKQVDIDEFD' A
#
# COMPACT_ATOMS: atom_id res chain seq x y z
N MET A 1 1.07 35.15 -5.08
CA MET A 1 1.28 34.10 -4.04
C MET A 1 -0.06 33.61 -3.50
N LYS A 2 -0.45 32.34 -3.73
CA LYS A 2 -1.67 31.76 -3.13
C LYS A 2 -1.43 31.46 -1.65
N ARG A 3 -2.25 32.04 -0.75
CA ARG A 3 -2.22 31.75 0.70
C ARG A 3 -2.77 30.34 0.94
N LYS A 4 -1.99 29.46 1.58
CA LYS A 4 -2.46 28.12 1.97
C LYS A 4 -3.57 28.27 3.02
N SER A 5 -4.74 27.68 2.76
CA SER A 5 -5.82 27.65 3.75
C SER A 5 -5.40 26.80 4.95
N LYS A 6 -5.69 27.28 6.17
CA LYS A 6 -5.45 26.52 7.39
C LYS A 6 -6.39 25.31 7.38
N LYS A 7 -5.83 24.09 7.29
CA LYS A 7 -6.61 22.85 7.36
C LYS A 7 -7.26 22.75 8.75
N LYS A 8 -8.55 22.39 8.79
CA LYS A 8 -9.27 22.14 10.06
C LYS A 8 -8.54 21.02 10.81
N LYS A 9 -8.18 21.26 12.08
CA LYS A 9 -7.55 20.26 12.95
C LYS A 9 -8.59 19.21 13.30
N ASN A 10 -8.34 17.96 12.95
CA ASN A 10 -9.23 16.85 13.27
C ASN A 10 -8.49 15.90 14.21
N ILE A 11 -8.74 16.07 15.51
CA ILE A 11 -7.93 15.51 16.61
C ILE A 11 -7.82 13.98 16.50
N ILE A 12 -8.94 13.32 16.19
CA ILE A 12 -9.02 11.86 16.04
C ILE A 12 -8.04 11.36 14.96
N ILE A 13 -8.01 12.05 13.81
CA ILE A 13 -7.13 11.67 12.69
C ILE A 13 -5.66 11.82 13.09
N ASP A 14 -5.33 12.84 13.88
CA ASP A 14 -3.95 13.09 14.28
C ASP A 14 -3.45 12.09 15.33
N VAL A 15 -4.30 11.69 16.28
CA VAL A 15 -4.01 10.58 17.21
C VAL A 15 -3.78 9.27 16.45
N LEU A 16 -4.65 8.95 15.49
CA LEU A 16 -4.47 7.74 14.66
C LEU A 16 -3.17 7.78 13.85
N LYS A 17 -2.76 8.95 13.36
CA LYS A 17 -1.47 9.10 12.67
C LYS A 17 -0.28 8.92 13.60
N GLN A 18 -0.35 9.40 14.85
CA GLN A 18 0.70 9.20 15.85
C GLN A 18 0.87 7.72 16.18
N ALA A 19 -0.21 7.03 16.53
CA ALA A 19 -0.17 5.59 16.81
C ALA A 19 0.41 4.76 15.63
N ARG A 20 0.06 5.11 14.38
CA ARG A 20 0.64 4.48 13.19
C ARG A 20 2.15 4.72 13.04
N LYS A 21 2.65 5.90 13.43
CA LYS A 21 4.09 6.22 13.38
C LYS A 21 4.87 5.43 14.43
N GLU A 22 4.37 5.39 15.67
CA GLU A 22 4.98 4.62 16.76
C GLU A 22 5.11 3.14 16.40
N SER A 23 4.04 2.55 15.84
CA SER A 23 4.07 1.17 15.35
C SER A 23 5.12 0.95 14.25
N ARG A 24 5.30 1.92 13.35
CA ARG A 24 6.29 1.88 12.27
C ARG A 24 7.72 2.00 12.79
N GLU A 25 7.96 2.86 13.77
CA GLU A 25 9.28 3.02 14.40
C GLU A 25 9.70 1.77 15.19
N ALA A 26 8.76 1.16 15.91
CA ALA A 26 8.99 -0.11 16.58
C ALA A 26 9.37 -1.22 15.59
N GLU A 27 8.68 -1.30 14.44
CA GLU A 27 8.98 -2.28 13.39
C GLU A 27 10.37 -2.06 12.77
N ILE A 28 10.76 -0.81 12.52
CA ILE A 28 12.11 -0.47 12.05
C ILE A 28 13.17 -0.84 13.09
N LYS A 29 12.93 -0.58 14.38
CA LYS A 29 13.88 -0.90 15.46
C LYS A 29 14.10 -2.40 15.59
N ALA A 30 13.06 -3.21 15.41
CA ALA A 30 13.14 -4.66 15.51
C ALA A 30 13.76 -5.33 14.26
N HIS A 31 13.41 -4.87 13.06
CA HIS A 31 13.74 -5.56 11.80
C HIS A 31 14.71 -4.79 10.89
N GLY A 32 15.13 -3.58 11.29
CA GLY A 32 15.98 -2.67 10.50
C GLY A 32 15.27 -1.99 9.32
N LYS A 33 14.04 -2.42 8.97
CA LYS A 33 13.23 -1.88 7.88
C LYS A 33 11.75 -2.19 8.12
N LEU A 34 10.86 -1.44 7.47
CA LEU A 34 9.44 -1.76 7.46
C LEU A 34 9.17 -3.12 6.81
N ILE A 35 8.23 -3.86 7.39
CA ILE A 35 7.74 -5.11 6.82
C ILE A 35 6.66 -4.77 5.78
N ASN A 36 6.90 -5.17 4.53
CA ASN A 36 5.90 -5.01 3.48
C ASN A 36 4.78 -6.06 3.63
N ARG A 37 3.77 -5.74 4.43
CA ARG A 37 2.61 -6.63 4.70
C ARG A 37 1.83 -7.03 3.45
N THR A 38 1.89 -6.23 2.39
CA THR A 38 1.13 -6.44 1.14
C THR A 38 1.87 -7.24 0.08
N LYS A 39 3.13 -7.66 0.31
CA LYS A 39 3.85 -8.50 -0.66
C LYS A 39 3.37 -9.96 -0.54
N VAL A 40 2.11 -10.19 -0.90
CA VAL A 40 1.68 -11.53 -1.30
C VAL A 40 2.34 -11.80 -2.65
N GLN A 41 3.42 -12.57 -2.63
CA GLN A 41 4.10 -12.96 -3.86
C GLN A 41 3.20 -13.96 -4.58
N ALA A 42 2.49 -13.49 -5.61
CA ALA A 42 1.65 -14.37 -6.41
C ALA A 42 2.51 -15.47 -7.04
N SER A 43 2.00 -16.71 -7.06
CA SER A 43 2.73 -17.81 -7.69
C SER A 43 2.92 -17.54 -9.18
N ARG A 44 4.06 -17.97 -9.75
CA ARG A 44 4.35 -17.81 -11.19
C ARG A 44 3.28 -18.47 -12.08
N LYS A 45 2.55 -19.45 -11.54
CA LYS A 45 1.48 -20.21 -12.19
C LYS A 45 0.07 -19.75 -11.79
N ALA A 46 -0.08 -18.56 -11.21
CA ALA A 46 -1.41 -18.05 -10.87
C ALA A 46 -2.25 -17.92 -12.16
N TYR A 47 -3.29 -18.75 -12.28
CA TYR A 47 -4.23 -18.73 -13.38
C TYR A 47 -5.00 -17.40 -13.34
N LYS A 48 -4.76 -16.52 -14.32
CA LYS A 48 -5.50 -15.27 -14.47
C LYS A 48 -6.75 -15.56 -15.29
N ARG A 49 -7.92 -15.47 -14.65
CA ARG A 49 -9.24 -15.77 -15.26
C ARG A 49 -9.58 -14.91 -16.49
N ASN A 50 -8.85 -13.81 -16.72
CA ASN A 50 -9.17 -12.79 -17.73
C ASN A 50 -8.07 -12.61 -18.80
N LYS A 51 -7.30 -13.66 -19.15
CA LYS A 51 -6.49 -13.59 -20.37
C LYS A 51 -7.43 -13.80 -21.56
N GLN A 52 -7.68 -12.76 -22.35
CA GLN A 52 -8.18 -12.97 -23.71
C GLN A 52 -7.16 -13.87 -24.41
N VAL A 53 -7.66 -14.94 -25.03
CA VAL A 53 -6.86 -15.84 -25.84
C VAL A 53 -6.91 -15.23 -27.23
N ASP A 54 -5.77 -14.77 -27.74
CA ASP A 54 -5.67 -14.41 -29.15
C ASP A 54 -5.79 -15.74 -29.93
N ILE A 55 -6.96 -15.95 -30.54
CA ILE A 55 -7.19 -17.08 -31.43
C ILE A 55 -6.70 -16.61 -32.79
N ASP A 56 -5.47 -16.97 -33.15
CA ASP A 56 -5.03 -16.86 -34.53
C ASP A 56 -5.82 -17.89 -35.35
N GLU A 57 -6.78 -17.38 -36.11
CA GLU A 57 -7.56 -18.11 -37.11
C GLU A 57 -6.57 -18.60 -38.18
N PHE A 58 -6.32 -19.91 -38.23
CA PHE A 58 -5.61 -20.55 -39.33
C PHE A 58 -6.65 -21.16 -40.28
N ASP A 59 -6.56 -20.75 -41.55
CA ASP A 59 -7.44 -21.05 -42.70
C ASP A 59 -7.83 -22.54 -42.87
#